data_AF-A0A813HMA4-F1
#
_entry.id   AF-A0A813HMA4-F1
#
_cell.length_a   1.000
_cell.length_b   1.000
_cell.length_c   1.000
_cell.angle_alpha   90.00
_cell.angle_beta   90.00
_cell.angle_gamma   90.00
#
_symmetry.space_group_name_H-M   'P 1'
#
loop_
_entity.id
_entity.type
_entity.pdbx_description
1 polymer ?
#
loop_
_entity_poly.entity_id
_entity_poly.type
_entity_poly.pdbx_seq_one_letter_code
_entity_poly.pdbx_strand_id
1 'polypeptide(L)'
;VVQVVANRFAFAAVKSDGSVITWGSPNGGGDCSREGHRLQEGVVQVVANRLAFAGIKSDGSVITWGDSRSGGDSSRVKLRLQEGVVQVVG
;
A
#
# COMPACT_ATOMS: atom_id res chain seq x y z
N VAL A 1 11.78 -7.30 8.85
CA VAL A 1 10.35 -7.15 8.47
C VAL A 1 9.57 -6.95 9.75
N VAL A 2 8.72 -5.93 9.80
CA VAL A 2 7.92 -5.59 10.99
C VAL A 2 6.44 -5.97 10.82
N GLN A 3 5.97 -6.08 9.58
CA GLN A 3 4.59 -6.46 9.27
C GLN A 3 4.54 -7.23 7.95
N VAL A 4 3.70 -8.25 7.86
CA VAL A 4 3.33 -8.92 6.59
C VAL A 4 1.82 -8.94 6.48
N VAL A 5 1.29 -8.55 5.33
CA VAL A 5 -0.14 -8.49 5.03
C VAL A 5 -0.40 -9.24 3.74
N ALA A 6 -1.48 -10.01 3.70
CA ALA A 6 -1.89 -10.78 2.54
C ALA A 6 -3.27 -10.35 2.06
N ASN A 7 -3.49 -10.38 0.75
CA ASN A 7 -4.82 -10.48 0.17
C ASN A 7 -5.00 -11.85 -0.49
N ARG A 8 -6.04 -12.01 -1.31
CA ARG A 8 -6.36 -13.30 -1.94
C ARG A 8 -5.29 -13.79 -2.93
N PHE A 9 -4.45 -12.91 -3.46
CA PHE A 9 -3.55 -13.23 -4.57
C PHE A 9 -2.10 -12.74 -4.39
N ALA A 10 -1.83 -11.89 -3.39
CA ALA A 10 -0.53 -11.25 -3.20
C ALA A 10 -0.24 -10.97 -1.72
N PHE A 11 1.02 -10.66 -1.46
CA PHE A 11 1.55 -10.31 -0.14
C PHE A 11 2.32 -9.00 -0.22
N ALA A 12 2.34 -8.28 0.89
CA ALA A 12 3.16 -7.10 1.11
C ALA A 12 3.86 -7.21 2.47
N ALA A 13 5.15 -6.90 2.52
CA ALA A 13 5.91 -6.84 3.77
C ALA A 13 6.49 -5.45 3.98
N VAL A 14 6.25 -4.89 5.17
CA VAL A 14 6.87 -3.65 5.65
C VAL A 14 8.20 -4.00 6.32
N LYS A 15 9.29 -3.43 5.82
CA LYS A 15 10.63 -3.55 6.41
C LYS A 15 10.80 -2.52 7.53
N SER A 16 11.81 -2.73 8.37
CA SER A 16 12.11 -1.85 9.51
C SER A 16 12.61 -0.46 9.09
N ASP A 17 13.04 -0.31 7.83
CA ASP A 17 13.40 0.96 7.20
C ASP A 17 12.17 1.73 6.65
N GLY A 18 10.95 1.19 6.82
CA GLY A 18 9.72 1.78 6.32
C GLY A 18 9.46 1.55 4.83
N SER A 19 10.28 0.76 4.14
CA SER A 19 10.03 0.36 2.77
C SER A 19 9.16 -0.90 2.69
N VAL A 20 8.49 -1.09 1.56
CA VAL A 20 7.59 -2.21 1.30
C VAL A 20 8.11 -3.05 0.14
N ILE A 21 8.08 -4.36 0.32
CA ILE A 21 8.26 -5.33 -0.78
C ILE A 21 6.96 -6.08 -1.01
N THR A 22 6.64 -6.39 -2.27
CA THR A 22 5.45 -7.16 -2.65
C THR A 22 5.84 -8.39 -3.44
N TRP A 23 5.03 -9.45 -3.33
CA TRP A 23 5.16 -10.64 -4.16
C TRP A 23 3.81 -11.32 -4.38
N GLY A 24 3.74 -12.19 -5.39
CA GLY A 24 2.51 -12.87 -5.81
C GLY A 24 1.92 -12.30 -7.09
N SER A 25 0.59 -12.34 -7.25
CA SER A 25 -0.08 -11.93 -8.48
C SER A 25 0.02 -10.41 -8.71
N PRO A 26 0.48 -9.95 -9.89
CA PRO A 26 0.50 -8.53 -10.24
C PRO A 26 -0.88 -7.87 -10.14
N ASN A 27 -1.95 -8.57 -10.54
CA ASN A 27 -3.32 -8.07 -10.49
C ASN A 27 -3.82 -7.82 -9.05
N GLY A 28 -3.25 -8.53 -8.07
CA GLY A 28 -3.54 -8.32 -6.65
C GLY A 28 -2.61 -7.33 -5.97
N GLY A 29 -1.73 -6.63 -6.71
CA GLY A 29 -0.71 -5.75 -6.12
C GLY A 29 0.56 -6.47 -5.68
N GLY A 30 0.81 -7.69 -6.18
CA GLY A 30 2.07 -8.41 -5.97
C GLY A 30 3.25 -7.81 -6.74
N ASP A 31 2.98 -6.98 -7.74
CA ASP A 31 3.96 -6.17 -8.45
C ASP A 31 3.74 -4.68 -8.13
N CYS A 32 4.61 -4.13 -7.27
CA CYS A 32 4.59 -2.72 -6.90
C CYS A 32 5.60 -1.87 -7.69
N SER A 33 6.21 -2.40 -8.76
CA SER A 33 7.20 -1.68 -9.57
C SER A 33 6.67 -0.33 -10.11
N ARG A 34 5.36 -0.28 -10.39
CA ARG A 34 4.65 0.92 -10.86
C ARG A 34 4.48 2.01 -9.81
N GLU A 35 4.48 1.64 -8.53
CA GLU A 35 4.34 2.60 -7.42
C GLU A 35 5.69 3.27 -7.06
N GLY A 36 6.78 2.75 -7.63
CA GLY A 36 8.09 3.39 -7.63
C GLY A 36 8.66 3.67 -6.24
N HIS A 37 9.22 4.87 -6.08
CA HIS A 37 9.85 5.36 -4.84
C HIS A 37 8.87 5.53 -3.67
N ARG A 38 7.56 5.54 -3.93
CA ARG A 38 6.56 5.85 -2.89
C ARG A 38 6.52 4.79 -1.80
N LEU A 39 6.84 3.54 -2.15
CA LEU A 39 6.92 2.41 -1.23
C LEU A 39 8.35 2.17 -0.70
N GLN A 40 9.31 3.06 -0.97
CA GLN A 40 10.71 2.85 -0.57
C GLN A 40 11.05 3.41 0.81
N GLU A 41 10.15 4.16 1.45
CA GLU A 41 10.41 4.71 2.78
C GLU A 41 9.13 5.16 3.49
N GLY A 42 9.20 5.23 4.82
CA GLY A 42 8.23 5.91 5.66
C GLY A 42 6.86 5.23 5.80
N VAL A 43 6.62 4.06 5.21
CA VAL A 43 5.39 3.29 5.42
C VAL A 43 5.41 2.68 6.82
N VAL A 44 4.40 2.99 7.62
CA VAL A 44 4.29 2.52 9.01
C VAL A 44 3.29 1.38 9.17
N GLN A 45 2.30 1.31 8.28
CA GLN A 45 1.30 0.26 8.30
C GLN A 45 0.76 0.00 6.90
N VAL A 46 0.49 -1.27 6.61
CA VAL A 46 -0.25 -1.71 5.43
C VAL A 46 -1.53 -2.43 5.85
N VAL A 47 -2.59 -2.26 5.07
CA VAL A 47 -3.81 -3.05 5.13
C VAL A 47 -4.17 -3.53 3.73
N ALA A 48 -5.02 -4.55 3.65
CA ALA A 48 -5.43 -5.14 2.38
C ALA A 48 -6.92 -5.43 2.37
N ASN A 49 -7.53 -5.26 1.20
CA ASN A 49 -8.84 -5.84 0.91
C ASN A 49 -8.63 -7.09 0.02
N ARG A 50 -9.70 -7.57 -0.65
CA ARG A 50 -9.63 -8.79 -1.48
C ARG A 50 -8.59 -8.72 -2.63
N LEU A 51 -8.34 -7.55 -3.22
CA LEU A 51 -7.60 -7.37 -4.47
C LEU A 51 -6.60 -6.20 -4.48
N ALA A 52 -6.58 -5.37 -3.44
CA ALA A 52 -5.75 -4.17 -3.36
C ALA A 52 -5.20 -3.97 -1.95
N PHE A 53 -4.23 -3.08 -1.84
CA PHE A 53 -3.58 -2.68 -0.62
C PHE A 53 -3.66 -1.17 -0.43
N ALA A 54 -3.58 -0.74 0.82
CA ALA A 54 -3.36 0.64 1.19
C ALA A 54 -2.30 0.71 2.28
N GLY A 55 -1.35 1.63 2.13
CA GLY A 55 -0.28 1.91 3.07
C GLY A 55 -0.36 3.34 3.57
N ILE A 56 -0.21 3.51 4.88
CA ILE A 56 -0.10 4.83 5.51
C ILE A 56 1.36 5.09 5.86
N LYS A 57 1.82 6.32 5.60
CA LYS A 57 3.16 6.78 5.93
C LYS A 57 3.18 7.56 7.25
N SER A 58 4.36 7.70 7.83
CA SER A 58 4.58 8.50 9.05
C SER A 58 4.27 9.98 8.88
N ASP A 59 4.26 10.49 7.65
CA ASP A 59 3.85 11.85 7.30
C ASP A 59 2.32 12.03 7.19
N GLY A 60 1.54 10.97 7.42
CA GLY A 60 0.08 10.98 7.31
C GLY A 60 -0.44 10.90 5.87
N SER A 61 0.43 10.67 4.88
CA SER A 61 0.02 10.40 3.50
C SER A 61 -0.33 8.93 3.29
N VAL A 62 -1.15 8.65 2.27
CA VAL A 62 -1.60 7.30 1.92
C VAL A 62 -1.22 6.93 0.49
N ILE A 63 -0.82 5.69 0.30
CA ILE A 63 -0.52 5.07 -0.99
C ILE A 63 -1.44 3.87 -1.16
N THR A 64 -2.00 3.70 -2.35
CA THR A 64 -2.84 2.55 -2.72
C THR A 64 -2.23 1.86 -3.92
N TRP A 65 -2.34 0.52 -3.98
CA TRP A 65 -1.87 -0.26 -5.13
C TRP A 65 -2.65 -1.57 -5.28
N GLY A 66 -2.54 -2.20 -6.45
CA GLY A 66 -3.30 -3.41 -6.82
C GLY A 66 -4.44 -3.11 -7.82
N ASP A 67 -5.51 -3.91 -7.80
CA ASP A 67 -6.60 -3.75 -8.76
C ASP A 67 -7.30 -2.38 -8.59
N SER A 68 -7.32 -1.60 -9.68
CA SER A 68 -7.85 -0.22 -9.68
C SER A 68 -9.36 -0.15 -9.39
N ARG A 69 -10.12 -1.18 -9.78
CA ARG A 69 -11.58 -1.26 -9.53
C ARG A 69 -11.89 -1.64 -8.07
N SER A 70 -10.87 -2.11 -7.35
CA SER A 70 -10.96 -2.53 -5.96
C SER A 70 -10.27 -1.56 -5.01
N GLY A 71 -10.09 -0.30 -5.41
CA GLY A 71 -9.48 0.75 -4.57
C GLY A 71 -7.96 0.87 -4.69
N GLY A 72 -7.32 0.13 -5.61
CA GLY A 72 -5.89 0.29 -5.91
C GLY A 72 -5.54 1.65 -6.53
N ASP A 73 -6.50 2.34 -7.15
CA ASP A 73 -6.32 3.68 -7.72
C ASP A 73 -7.04 4.76 -6.88
N SER A 74 -6.26 5.53 -6.13
CA SER A 74 -6.73 6.67 -5.33
C SER A 74 -6.51 8.04 -5.99
N SER A 75 -6.16 8.08 -7.29
CA SER A 75 -5.82 9.31 -8.01
C SER A 75 -6.88 10.41 -7.91
N ARG A 76 -8.16 10.03 -7.93
CA ARG A 76 -9.31 10.96 -7.83
C ARG A 76 -9.40 11.71 -6.51
N VAL A 77 -8.80 11.17 -5.45
CA VAL A 77 -8.79 11.76 -4.10
C VAL A 77 -7.38 12.05 -3.61
N LYS A 78 -6.38 12.02 -4.50
CA LYS A 78 -4.95 12.16 -4.18
C LYS A 78 -4.67 13.33 -3.22
N LEU A 79 -5.23 14.52 -3.48
CA LEU A 79 -5.01 15.70 -2.64
C LEU A 79 -5.53 15.54 -1.21
N ARG A 80 -6.55 14.72 -0.99
CA ARG A 80 -7.10 14.43 0.34
C ARG A 80 -6.31 13.36 1.10
N LEU A 81 -5.37 12.69 0.44
CA LEU A 81 -4.57 11.60 0.98
C LEU A 81 -3.08 11.98 1.10
N GLN A 82 -2.76 13.27 0.97
CA GLN A 82 -1.38 13.77 1.05
C GLN A 82 -0.90 14.02 2.48
N GLU A 83 -1.81 14.22 3.43
CA GLU A 83 -1.49 14.46 4.84
C GLU A 83 -2.73 14.25 5.72
N GLY A 84 -2.53 14.23 7.04
CA GLY A 84 -3.61 14.25 8.02
C GLY A 84 -4.39 12.95 8.17
N VAL A 85 -4.06 11.89 7.42
CA VAL A 85 -4.62 10.56 7.66
C VAL A 85 -3.91 9.97 8.89
N VAL A 86 -4.70 9.46 9.84
CA VAL A 86 -4.18 8.88 11.08
C VAL A 86 -4.25 7.35 11.09
N GLN A 87 -5.13 6.78 10.27
CA GLN A 87 -5.35 5.34 10.20
C GLN A 87 -5.96 4.96 8.86
N VAL A 88 -5.60 3.78 8.36
CA VAL A 88 -6.25 3.12 7.23
C VAL A 88 -6.75 1.75 7.69
N VAL A 89 -7.98 1.40 7.32
CA VAL A 89 -8.64 0.14 7.69
C VAL A 89 -8.99 -0.64 6.43
N GLY A 90 -8.91 -1.97 6.50
CA GLY A 90 -9.12 -2.90 5.37
C GLY A 90 -10.12 -3.98 5.70
#